data_AF-A0A524HJN9-F1
#
_entry.id   AF-A0A524HJN9-F1
#
_cell.length_a   1.000
_cell.length_b   1.000
_cell.length_c   1.000
_cell.angle_alpha   90.00
_cell.angle_beta   90.00
_cell.angle_gamma   90.00
#
_symmetry.space_group_name_H-M   'P 1'
#
loop_
_entity.id
_entity.type
_entity.pdbx_description
1 polymer ?
#
loop_
_entity_poly.entity_id
_entity_poly.type
_entity_poly.pdbx_seq_one_letter_code
_entity_poly.pdbx_strand_id
1 'polypeptide(L)'
;MMCAPKYKLNNLTAIIDYNKLSLSDATDDVMSLEPLIDKAKAFRWNTFECNGHSVKELVEAFEWAKNTKNEKPNLIIAHTIKGKGVSYLEGKQECHAVSMPLDKVITTLKELNCPQDEIDALVARIKEKK
;
A
#
# COMPACT_ATOMS: atom_id res chain seq x y z
N MET A 1 -8.73 -12.64 9.13
CA MET A 1 -9.52 -11.97 10.19
C MET A 1 -9.86 -12.85 11.38
N MET A 2 -10.62 -13.95 11.27
CA MET A 2 -11.06 -14.75 12.45
C MET A 2 -9.98 -15.65 13.09
N CYS A 3 -9.12 -16.27 12.26
CA CYS A 3 -8.16 -17.28 12.70
C CYS A 3 -7.08 -16.71 13.64
N ALA A 4 -6.49 -15.56 13.31
CA ALA A 4 -5.39 -14.98 14.08
C ALA A 4 -5.75 -14.65 15.55
N PRO A 5 -6.90 -14.00 15.85
CA PRO A 5 -7.36 -13.84 17.23
C PRO A 5 -7.69 -15.16 17.92
N LYS A 6 -8.25 -16.17 17.22
CA LYS A 6 -8.54 -17.50 17.79
C LYS A 6 -7.29 -18.18 18.33
N TYR A 7 -6.17 -18.06 17.60
CA TYR A 7 -4.87 -18.62 17.99
C TYR A 7 -3.97 -17.62 18.73
N LYS A 8 -4.50 -16.45 19.10
CA LYS A 8 -3.78 -15.42 19.87
C LYS A 8 -2.44 -15.01 19.24
N LEU A 9 -2.43 -14.83 17.92
CA LEU A 9 -1.22 -14.49 17.16
C LEU A 9 -0.79 -13.03 17.38
N ASN A 10 -0.36 -12.69 18.60
CA ASN A 10 0.08 -11.35 18.96
C ASN A 10 1.43 -10.93 18.35
N ASN A 11 2.14 -11.88 17.74
CA ASN A 11 3.31 -11.64 16.92
C ASN A 11 2.96 -11.32 15.44
N LEU A 12 1.68 -11.40 15.05
CA LEU A 12 1.22 -11.05 13.71
C LEU A 12 0.86 -9.56 13.64
N THR A 13 1.49 -8.85 12.72
CA THR A 13 1.08 -7.51 12.31
C THR A 13 0.73 -7.55 10.82
N ALA A 14 -0.53 -7.28 10.49
CA ALA A 14 -1.00 -7.15 9.12
C ALA A 14 -1.13 -5.67 8.75
N ILE A 15 -0.97 -5.36 7.47
CA ILE A 15 -1.11 -4.00 6.93
C ILE A 15 -2.16 -4.04 5.83
N ILE A 16 -3.12 -3.13 5.88
CA ILE A 16 -4.03 -2.86 4.77
C ILE A 16 -3.52 -1.63 4.05
N ASP A 17 -3.16 -1.81 2.78
CA ASP A 17 -2.96 -0.71 1.83
C ASP A 17 -4.33 -0.12 1.45
N TYR A 18 -4.76 0.92 2.17
CA TYR A 18 -6.10 1.48 2.04
C TYR A 18 -6.12 2.63 1.03
N ASN A 19 -5.93 2.27 -0.24
CA ASN A 19 -5.90 3.20 -1.38
C ASN A 19 -7.28 3.51 -2.00
N LYS A 20 -8.36 2.88 -1.50
CA LYS A 20 -9.78 3.08 -1.89
C LYS A 20 -10.13 2.75 -3.34
N LEU A 21 -9.25 2.12 -4.11
CA LEU A 21 -9.49 1.73 -5.50
C LEU A 21 -9.42 0.22 -5.70
N SER A 22 -10.36 -0.34 -6.45
CA SER A 22 -10.36 -1.74 -6.87
C SER A 22 -9.77 -1.90 -8.29
N LEU A 23 -10.10 -2.99 -8.99
CA LEU A 23 -9.83 -3.14 -10.42
C LEU A 23 -10.81 -2.31 -11.27
N SER A 24 -12.07 -2.28 -10.86
CA SER A 24 -13.19 -1.83 -11.69
C SER A 24 -13.67 -0.42 -11.36
N ASP A 25 -13.56 0.01 -10.11
CA ASP A 25 -13.89 1.38 -9.66
C ASP A 25 -13.39 1.60 -8.22
N ALA A 26 -13.76 2.72 -7.60
CA ALA A 26 -13.62 2.95 -6.16
C ALA A 26 -14.24 1.79 -5.35
N THR A 27 -13.60 1.45 -4.23
CA THR A 27 -14.08 0.34 -3.39
C THR A 27 -15.47 0.61 -2.84
N ASP A 28 -15.84 1.87 -2.60
CA ASP A 28 -17.16 2.22 -2.06
C ASP A 28 -18.30 1.94 -3.05
N ASP A 29 -18.06 2.20 -4.33
CA ASP A 29 -19.03 1.96 -5.41
C ASP A 29 -19.16 0.47 -5.76
N VAL A 30 -18.05 -0.29 -5.70
CA VAL A 30 -18.06 -1.73 -6.00
C VAL A 30 -18.55 -2.55 -4.80
N MET A 31 -17.92 -2.38 -3.64
CA MET A 31 -18.25 -3.08 -2.40
C MET A 31 -17.64 -2.37 -1.20
N SER A 32 -18.47 -1.53 -0.56
CA SER A 32 -18.02 -0.70 0.55
C SER A 32 -17.33 -1.49 1.67
N LEU A 33 -16.13 -1.03 2.02
CA LEU A 33 -15.36 -1.58 3.13
C LEU A 33 -15.78 -0.98 4.46
N GLU A 34 -16.48 0.15 4.48
CA GLU A 34 -16.81 0.87 5.72
C GLU A 34 -17.91 0.18 6.56
N PRO A 35 -17.87 0.30 7.90
CA PRO A 35 -16.78 0.84 8.72
C PRO A 35 -15.62 -0.16 8.86
N LEU A 36 -14.47 0.07 8.21
CA LEU A 36 -13.40 -0.93 8.10
C LEU A 36 -12.75 -1.24 9.46
N ILE A 37 -12.49 -0.20 10.24
CA ILE A 37 -11.88 -0.31 11.56
C ILE A 37 -12.78 -1.08 12.52
N ASP A 38 -14.08 -0.77 12.51
CA ASP A 38 -15.03 -1.38 13.43
C ASP A 38 -15.23 -2.86 13.10
N LYS A 39 -15.24 -3.22 11.80
CA LYS A 39 -15.18 -4.62 11.36
C LYS A 39 -13.93 -5.31 11.92
N ALA A 40 -12.75 -4.70 11.79
CA ALA A 40 -11.51 -5.28 12.32
C ALA A 40 -11.51 -5.45 13.85
N LYS A 41 -12.00 -4.45 14.59
CA LYS A 41 -12.18 -4.51 16.04
C LYS A 41 -13.18 -5.59 16.45
N ALA A 42 -14.29 -5.75 15.72
CA ALA A 42 -15.27 -6.81 15.93
C ALA A 42 -14.64 -8.21 15.75
N PHE A 43 -13.70 -8.35 14.82
CA PHE A 43 -12.85 -9.54 14.68
C PHE A 43 -11.73 -9.63 15.73
N ARG A 44 -11.72 -8.80 16.79
CA ARG A 44 -10.76 -8.82 17.90
C ARG A 44 -9.31 -8.50 17.51
N TRP A 45 -9.09 -7.63 16.54
CA TRP A 45 -7.76 -7.09 16.23
C TRP A 45 -7.48 -5.82 17.05
N ASN A 46 -6.21 -5.56 17.35
CA ASN A 46 -5.77 -4.20 17.64
C ASN A 46 -5.70 -3.44 16.30
N THR A 47 -6.13 -2.19 16.27
CA THR A 47 -6.16 -1.39 15.04
C THR A 47 -5.41 -0.09 15.23
N PHE A 48 -4.60 0.30 14.26
CA PHE A 48 -3.91 1.60 14.20
C PHE A 48 -4.03 2.16 12.79
N GLU A 49 -4.35 3.44 12.67
CA GLU A 49 -4.43 4.13 11.37
C GLU A 49 -3.26 5.09 11.22
N CYS A 50 -2.73 5.18 10.01
CA CYS A 50 -1.64 6.11 9.69
C CYS A 50 -1.73 6.58 8.24
N ASN A 51 -1.09 7.69 7.94
CA ASN A 51 -0.77 8.06 6.56
C ASN A 51 0.31 7.12 6.01
N GLY A 52 -0.05 6.31 5.01
CA GLY A 52 0.85 5.34 4.38
C GLY A 52 1.98 5.95 3.55
N HIS A 53 1.96 7.27 3.33
CA HIS A 53 3.05 8.02 2.68
C HIS A 53 3.93 8.80 3.66
N SER A 54 3.69 8.66 4.97
CA SER A 54 4.46 9.30 6.02
C SER A 54 5.35 8.27 6.69
N VAL A 55 6.66 8.29 6.39
CA VAL A 55 7.63 7.37 7.01
C VAL A 55 7.60 7.48 8.53
N LYS A 56 7.42 8.71 9.04
CA LYS A 56 7.30 8.96 10.48
C LYS A 56 6.10 8.22 11.09
N GLU A 57 4.91 8.38 10.51
CA GLU A 57 3.70 7.73 11.04
C GLU A 57 3.73 6.21 10.86
N LEU A 58 4.36 5.71 9.79
CA LEU A 58 4.60 4.27 9.62
C LEU A 58 5.49 3.73 10.73
N VAL A 59 6.59 4.41 11.06
CA VAL A 59 7.47 4.02 12.18
C VAL A 59 6.68 4.02 13.49
N GLU A 60 5.89 5.07 13.76
CA GLU A 60 5.02 5.13 14.95
C GLU A 60 4.03 3.95 15.00
N ALA A 61 3.41 3.59 13.86
CA ALA A 61 2.50 2.45 13.77
C ALA A 61 3.20 1.11 14.05
N PHE A 62 4.41 0.91 13.54
CA PHE A 62 5.20 -0.30 13.80
C PHE A 62 5.70 -0.37 15.24
N GLU A 63 6.12 0.76 15.82
CA GLU A 63 6.49 0.84 17.24
C GLU A 63 5.30 0.55 18.15
N TRP A 64 4.12 1.11 17.83
CA TRP A 64 2.87 0.78 18.52
C TRP A 64 2.57 -0.72 18.45
N ALA A 65 2.67 -1.35 17.27
CA ALA A 65 2.41 -2.77 17.10
C ALA A 65 3.38 -3.63 17.92
N LYS A 66 4.67 -3.27 17.94
CA LYS A 66 5.72 -3.93 18.74
C LYS A 66 5.49 -3.81 20.25
N ASN A 67 5.01 -2.65 20.69
CA ASN A 67 4.83 -2.33 22.11
C ASN A 67 3.46 -2.75 22.65
N THR A 68 2.50 -3.11 21.78
CA THR A 68 1.20 -3.62 22.20
C THR A 68 1.34 -5.01 22.81
N LYS A 69 1.17 -5.12 24.14
CA LYS A 69 1.29 -6.37 24.89
C LYS A 69 -0.08 -6.92 25.26
N ASN A 70 -0.71 -7.64 24.34
CA ASN A 70 -1.93 -8.41 24.60
C ASN A 70 -1.97 -9.69 23.72
N GLU A 71 -3.07 -10.43 23.76
CA GLU A 71 -3.24 -11.68 22.99
C GLU A 71 -3.83 -11.46 21.58
N LYS A 72 -4.03 -10.20 21.15
CA LYS A 72 -4.66 -9.89 19.86
C LYS A 72 -3.58 -9.66 18.79
N PRO A 73 -3.83 -10.05 17.53
CA PRO A 73 -3.00 -9.60 16.41
C PRO A 73 -3.19 -8.10 16.16
N ASN A 74 -2.23 -7.47 15.47
CA ASN A 74 -2.24 -6.05 15.13
C ASN A 74 -2.60 -5.84 13.66
N LEU A 75 -3.45 -4.85 13.38
CA LEU A 75 -3.81 -4.41 12.05
C LEU A 75 -3.47 -2.92 11.89
N ILE A 76 -2.58 -2.61 10.97
CA ILE A 76 -2.28 -1.24 10.56
C ILE A 76 -3.09 -0.94 9.30
N ILE A 77 -3.87 0.12 9.30
CA ILE A 77 -4.60 0.62 8.13
C ILE A 77 -3.81 1.84 7.64
N ALA A 78 -3.09 1.65 6.53
CA ALA A 78 -2.26 2.68 5.93
C ALA A 78 -3.07 3.37 4.82
N HIS A 79 -3.44 4.63 5.05
CA HIS A 79 -4.13 5.44 4.04
C HIS A 79 -3.13 5.85 2.96
N THR A 80 -3.32 5.34 1.75
CA THR A 80 -2.40 5.55 0.63
C THR A 80 -3.15 6.12 -0.58
N ILE A 81 -2.38 6.40 -1.63
CA ILE A 81 -2.87 6.85 -2.93
C ILE A 81 -2.24 5.88 -3.92
N LYS A 82 -3.08 5.18 -4.68
CA LYS A 82 -2.59 4.21 -5.65
C LYS A 82 -1.80 4.92 -6.74
N GLY A 83 -0.64 4.39 -7.12
CA GLY A 83 0.23 5.04 -8.10
C GLY A 83 0.89 6.34 -7.61
N LYS A 84 1.01 6.54 -6.29
CA LYS A 84 1.65 7.73 -5.70
C LYS A 84 2.98 8.08 -6.35
N GLY A 85 3.18 9.36 -6.68
CA GLY A 85 4.44 9.89 -7.20
C GLY A 85 4.57 9.79 -8.72
N VAL A 86 3.56 9.24 -9.41
CA VAL A 86 3.52 9.20 -10.88
C VAL A 86 2.29 9.96 -11.36
N SER A 87 2.50 11.14 -11.92
CA SER A 87 1.48 12.16 -12.21
C SER A 87 0.29 11.62 -13.01
N TYR A 88 0.55 10.72 -13.96
CA TYR A 88 -0.48 10.17 -14.83
C TYR A 88 -1.14 8.91 -14.30
N LEU A 89 -0.67 8.33 -13.20
CA LEU A 89 -1.23 7.13 -12.54
C LEU A 89 -1.81 7.41 -11.15
N GLU A 90 -1.36 8.46 -10.48
CA GLU A 90 -1.71 8.75 -9.10
C GLU A 90 -3.22 8.94 -8.92
N GLY A 91 -3.83 8.11 -8.08
CA GLY A 91 -5.26 8.14 -7.78
C GLY A 91 -6.16 7.68 -8.93
N LYS A 92 -5.59 7.05 -9.98
CA LYS A 92 -6.35 6.63 -11.15
C LYS A 92 -6.55 5.12 -11.20
N GLN A 93 -7.70 4.68 -11.68
CA GLN A 93 -8.03 3.24 -11.73
C GLN A 93 -7.10 2.46 -12.67
N GLU A 94 -6.67 3.09 -13.76
CA GLU A 94 -5.79 2.53 -14.79
C GLU A 94 -4.46 2.04 -14.22
N CYS A 95 -4.02 2.58 -13.07
CA CYS A 95 -2.80 2.11 -12.42
C CYS A 95 -2.91 0.68 -11.88
N HIS A 96 -4.11 0.10 -11.78
CA HIS A 96 -4.28 -1.29 -11.34
C HIS A 96 -3.58 -2.29 -12.27
N ALA A 97 -3.67 -2.07 -13.58
CA ALA A 97 -3.13 -2.99 -14.59
C ALA A 97 -2.68 -2.20 -15.83
N VAL A 98 -1.60 -1.42 -15.67
CA VAL A 98 -0.99 -0.67 -16.78
C VAL A 98 0.20 -1.42 -17.36
N SER A 99 0.21 -1.59 -18.68
CA SER A 99 1.43 -1.91 -19.41
C SER A 99 2.14 -0.59 -19.76
N MET A 100 3.37 -0.41 -19.29
CA MET A 100 4.13 0.82 -19.53
C MET A 100 5.10 0.62 -20.70
N PRO A 101 4.91 1.34 -21.83
CA PRO A 101 5.95 1.41 -22.86
C PRO A 101 7.19 2.15 -22.33
N LEU A 102 8.31 1.99 -23.03
CA LEU A 102 9.62 2.46 -22.53
C LEU A 102 9.66 3.98 -22.24
N ASP A 103 8.97 4.79 -23.04
CA ASP A 103 8.84 6.23 -22.83
C ASP A 103 8.13 6.57 -21.51
N LYS A 104 7.09 5.80 -21.15
CA LYS A 104 6.37 5.93 -19.89
C LYS A 104 7.18 5.45 -18.69
N VAL A 105 7.98 4.39 -18.86
CA VAL A 105 8.95 3.95 -17.85
C VAL A 105 9.97 5.05 -17.55
N ILE A 106 10.57 5.64 -18.59
CA ILE A 106 11.55 6.73 -18.43
C ILE A 106 10.91 7.94 -17.74
N THR A 107 9.70 8.32 -18.16
CA THR A 107 8.97 9.44 -17.55
C THR A 107 8.69 9.19 -16.07
N THR A 108 8.20 7.98 -15.73
CA THR A 108 7.96 7.56 -14.34
C THR A 108 9.22 7.64 -13.50
N LEU A 109 10.34 7.11 -13.98
CA LEU A 109 11.61 7.13 -13.24
C LEU A 109 12.10 8.57 -12.98
N LYS A 110 11.91 9.47 -13.95
CA LYS A 110 12.23 10.89 -13.76
C LYS A 110 11.33 11.56 -12.72
N GLU A 111 10.02 11.28 -12.74
CA GLU A 111 9.08 11.80 -11.73
C GLU A 111 9.41 11.28 -10.31
N LEU A 112 9.96 10.07 -10.22
CA LEU A 112 10.44 9.48 -8.97
C LEU A 112 11.85 9.92 -8.56
N ASN A 113 12.45 10.88 -9.27
CA ASN A 113 13.81 11.38 -9.03
C ASN A 113 14.90 10.29 -9.09
N CYS A 114 14.72 9.28 -9.95
CA CYS A 114 15.74 8.27 -10.21
C CYS A 114 16.97 8.92 -10.90
N PRO A 115 18.20 8.57 -10.50
CA PRO A 115 19.42 9.08 -11.14
C PRO A 115 19.47 8.80 -12.64
N GLN A 116 19.97 9.76 -13.43
CA GLN A 116 19.96 9.66 -14.89
C GLN A 116 20.82 8.50 -15.42
N ASP A 117 21.93 8.18 -14.76
CA ASP A 117 22.80 7.06 -15.09
C ASP A 117 22.11 5.70 -14.90
N GLU A 118 21.27 5.55 -13.87
CA GLU A 118 20.46 4.35 -13.68
C GLU A 118 19.39 4.20 -14.77
N ILE A 119 18.76 5.32 -15.16
CA ILE A 119 17.79 5.35 -16.26
C ILE A 119 18.46 4.91 -17.56
N ASP A 120 19.64 5.46 -17.87
CA ASP A 120 20.38 5.16 -19.09
C ASP A 120 20.81 3.68 -19.13
N ALA A 121 21.30 3.14 -18.00
CA ALA A 121 21.67 1.74 -17.86
C ALA A 121 20.46 0.80 -18.07
N LEU A 122 19.28 1.15 -17.56
CA LEU A 122 18.06 0.38 -17.79
C LEU A 122 17.65 0.40 -19.27
N VAL A 123 17.69 1.57 -19.91
CA VAL A 123 17.33 1.72 -21.33
C VAL A 123 18.25 0.89 -22.22
N ALA A 124 19.56 0.88 -21.95
CA ALA A 124 20.52 0.04 -22.66
C ALA A 124 20.17 -1.45 -22.55
N ARG A 125 19.94 -1.94 -21.32
CA ARG A 125 19.58 -3.34 -21.05
C ARG A 125 18.28 -3.79 -21.72
N ILE A 126 17.29 -2.90 -21.83
CA ILE A 126 16.02 -3.21 -22.50
C ILE A 126 16.20 -3.30 -24.02
N LYS A 127 17.04 -2.43 -24.59
CA LYS A 127 17.33 -2.45 -26.04
C LYS A 127 18.15 -3.68 -26.45
N GLU A 128 19.06 -4.16 -25.61
CA GLU A 128 19.86 -5.38 -25.86
C GLU A 128 19.02 -6.67 -25.85
N LYS A 129 17.85 -6.67 -25.19
CA LYS A 129 16.95 -7.82 -25.10
C LYS A 129 15.89 -7.88 -26.21
N LYS A 130 15.83 -6.88 -27.08
CA LYS A 130 14.95 -6.83 -28.25
C LYS A 130 15.72 -7.19 -29.51
#